data_AF-A0A257IX21-F1
#
_entry.id   AF-A0A257IX21-F1
#
_cell.length_a   1.000
_cell.length_b   1.000
_cell.length_c   1.000
_cell.angle_alpha   90.00
_cell.angle_beta   90.00
_cell.angle_gamma   90.00
#
_symmetry.space_group_name_H-M   'P 1'
#
loop_
_entity.id
_entity.type
_entity.pdbx_description
1 polymer ?
#
loop_
_entity_poly.entity_id
_entity_poly.type
_entity_poly.pdbx_seq_one_letter_code
_entity_poly.pdbx_strand_id
1 'polypeptide(L)' 'MHTLNNLSPQEKKILQLISLGFKSKQIAEKLFISTHTVKNHKSNICIKLNFKTTAELNFYAFSNAALLQDLGGADTYLSG' A
#
# COMPACT_ATOMS: atom_id res chain seq x y z
N MET A 1 -8.85 -16.97 -6.95
CA MET A 1 -8.58 -16.36 -5.63
C MET A 1 -7.38 -15.42 -5.79
N HIS A 2 -7.58 -14.10 -5.88
CA HIS A 2 -6.47 -13.15 -5.98
C HIS A 2 -5.97 -12.83 -4.57
N THR A 3 -4.83 -13.42 -4.20
CA THR A 3 -4.25 -13.27 -2.86
C THR A 3 -3.25 -12.12 -2.83
N LEU A 4 -3.20 -11.36 -1.73
CA LEU A 4 -2.19 -10.34 -1.40
C LEU A 4 -0.74 -10.79 -1.63
N ASN A 5 -0.49 -12.09 -1.75
CA ASN A 5 0.79 -12.69 -2.10
C ASN A 5 1.37 -12.25 -3.45
N ASN A 6 0.55 -11.76 -4.38
CA ASN A 6 1.05 -11.30 -5.69
C ASN A 6 1.64 -9.88 -5.69
N LEU A 7 1.49 -9.17 -4.57
CA LEU A 7 2.03 -7.83 -4.40
C LEU A 7 3.49 -7.89 -3.95
N SER A 8 4.30 -7.01 -4.54
CA SER A 8 5.68 -6.78 -4.11
C SER A 8 5.69 -6.16 -2.71
N PRO A 9 6.80 -6.31 -1.94
CA PRO A 9 6.89 -5.76 -0.59
C PRO A 9 6.64 -4.24 -0.53
N GLN A 10 7.09 -3.48 -1.54
CA GLN A 10 6.78 -2.04 -1.65
C GLN A 10 5.29 -1.75 -1.86
N GLU A 11 4.63 -2.57 -2.67
CA GLU A 11 3.20 -2.44 -2.96
C GLU A 11 2.35 -2.74 -1.72
N LYS A 12 2.74 -3.78 -0.95
CA LYS A 12 2.14 -4.11 0.34
C LYS A 12 2.30 -2.95 1.33
N LYS A 13 3.49 -2.36 1.44
CA LYS A 13 3.73 -1.17 2.28
C LYS A 13 2.82 0.00 1.89
N ILE A 14 2.67 0.28 0.60
CA ILE A 14 1.79 1.36 0.13
C ILE A 14 0.33 1.06 0.47
N LEU A 15 -0.12 -0.17 0.26
CA LEU A 15 -1.49 -0.60 0.59
C LEU A 15 -1.77 -0.48 2.09
N GLN A 16 -0.81 -0.86 2.93
CA GLN A 16 -0.87 -0.73 4.39
C GLN A 16 -0.91 0.74 4.83
N LEU A 17 -0.12 1.63 4.21
CA LEU A 17 -0.19 3.05 4.54
C LEU A 17 -1.54 3.67 4.10
N ILE A 18 -2.12 3.20 3.00
CA ILE A 18 -3.47 3.61 2.57
C ILE A 18 -4.51 3.14 3.59
N SER A 19 -4.44 1.91 4.09
CA SER A 19 -5.38 1.40 5.11
C SER A 19 -5.30 2.17 6.42
N LEU A 20 -4.12 2.68 6.77
CA LEU A 20 -3.89 3.58 7.90
C LEU A 20 -4.39 5.02 7.65
N GLY A 21 -4.89 5.34 6.46
CA GLY A 21 -5.43 6.64 6.11
C GLY A 21 -4.38 7.66 5.64
N PHE A 22 -3.14 7.25 5.36
CA PHE A 22 -2.12 8.16 4.84
C PHE A 22 -2.43 8.60 3.40
N LYS A 23 -2.20 9.89 3.12
CA LYS A 23 -2.33 10.45 1.76
C LYS A 23 -1.06 10.16 0.95
N SER A 24 -1.17 10.19 -0.38
CA SER A 24 -0.05 9.93 -1.30
C SER A 24 1.22 10.75 -1.01
N LYS A 25 1.07 11.98 -0.51
CA LYS A 25 2.20 12.82 -0.05
C LYS A 25 2.90 12.24 1.19
N GLN A 26 2.13 11.87 2.21
CA GLN A 26 2.67 11.26 3.43
C GLN A 26 3.28 9.88 3.17
N ILE A 27 2.69 9.11 2.24
CA ILE A 27 3.23 7.82 1.79
C ILE A 27 4.57 8.04 1.10
N ALA A 28 4.66 9.04 0.22
CA ALA A 28 5.88 9.42 -0.46
C ALA A 28 6.98 9.79 0.55
N GLU A 29 6.67 10.61 1.54
CA GLU A 29 7.59 10.98 2.63
C GLU A 29 8.03 9.77 3.46
N LYS A 30 7.10 8.90 3.89
CA LYS A 30 7.41 7.72 4.71
C LYS A 30 8.25 6.67 3.98
N LEU A 31 8.06 6.54 2.67
CA LEU A 31 8.80 5.57 1.85
C LEU A 31 10.02 6.20 1.18
N PHE A 32 10.30 7.49 1.42
CA PHE A 32 11.38 8.25 0.78
C PHE A 32 11.35 8.15 -0.76
N ILE A 33 10.15 8.20 -1.35
CA ILE A 33 9.91 8.14 -2.80
C ILE A 33 9.08 9.33 -3.27
N SER A 34 9.12 9.62 -4.57
CA SER A 34 8.28 10.68 -5.16
C SER A 34 6.79 10.32 -5.16
N THR A 35 5.92 11.33 -5.04
CA THR A 35 4.46 11.14 -5.18
C THR A 35 4.05 10.54 -6.52
N HIS A 36 4.86 10.76 -7.57
CA HIS A 36 4.70 10.12 -8.87
C HIS A 36 4.93 8.61 -8.77
N THR A 37 6.01 8.18 -8.11
CA THR A 37 6.32 6.77 -7.83
C THR A 37 5.21 6.11 -7.03
N VAL A 38 4.65 6.80 -6.02
CA VAL A 38 3.46 6.31 -5.28
C VAL A 38 2.28 6.07 -6.21
N LYS A 39 1.96 7.00 -7.12
CA LYS A 39 0.90 6.81 -8.12
C LYS A 39 1.17 5.59 -9.01
N ASN A 40 2.41 5.43 -9.47
CA ASN A 40 2.82 4.29 -10.29
C ASN A 40 2.63 2.95 -9.57
N HIS A 41 3.06 2.86 -8.31
CA HIS A 41 2.80 1.68 -7.50
C HIS A 41 1.30 1.44 -7.29
N LYS A 42 0.50 2.48 -7.02
CA LYS A 42 -0.96 2.34 -6.90
C LYS A 42 -1.57 1.78 -8.18
N SER A 43 -1.12 2.23 -9.36
CA SER A 43 -1.54 1.68 -10.66
C SER A 43 -1.14 0.21 -10.81
N ASN A 44 0.09 -0.16 -10.47
CA ASN A 44 0.53 -1.56 -10.54
C ASN A 44 -0.26 -2.46 -9.58
N ILE A 45 -0.54 -2.00 -8.35
CA ILE A 45 -1.41 -2.70 -7.41
C ILE A 45 -2.80 -2.89 -8.00
N CYS A 46 -3.35 -1.83 -8.60
CA CYS A 46 -4.65 -1.84 -9.28
C CYS A 46 -4.69 -2.93 -10.35
N ILE A 47 -3.66 -3.00 -11.20
CA ILE A 47 -3.54 -4.01 -12.26
C ILE A 47 -3.42 -5.42 -11.66
N LYS A 48 -2.57 -5.61 -10.65
CA LYS A 48 -2.34 -6.92 -10.00
C LYS A 48 -3.58 -7.45 -9.27
N LEU A 49 -4.37 -6.56 -8.66
CA LEU A 49 -5.61 -6.90 -7.96
C LEU A 49 -6.84 -6.78 -8.86
N ASN A 50 -6.64 -6.42 -10.13
CA ASN A 50 -7.68 -6.20 -11.13
C ASN A 50 -8.75 -5.16 -10.71
N PHE A 51 -8.34 -4.14 -9.95
CA PHE A 51 -9.17 -2.98 -9.63
C PHE A 51 -9.19 -2.02 -10.82
N LYS A 52 -10.31 -1.35 -11.05
CA LYS A 52 -10.45 -0.36 -12.13
C LYS A 52 -10.15 1.06 -11.64
N THR A 53 -10.30 1.30 -10.34
CA THR A 53 -10.20 2.63 -9.76
C THR A 53 -9.38 2.69 -8.48
N THR A 54 -8.82 3.86 -8.21
CA THR A 54 -8.14 4.14 -6.93
C THR A 54 -9.11 4.10 -5.75
N ALA A 55 -10.40 4.32 -5.99
CA ALA A 55 -11.44 4.22 -4.97
C ALA A 55 -11.60 2.76 -4.49
N GLU A 56 -11.64 1.79 -5.42
CA GLU A 56 -11.66 0.36 -5.08
C GLU A 56 -10.42 -0.05 -4.29
N LEU A 57 -9.24 0.44 -4.68
CA LEU A 57 -8.00 0.21 -3.94
C LEU A 57 -8.09 0.72 -2.49
N ASN A 58 -8.57 1.95 -2.31
CA ASN A 58 -8.74 2.53 -0.99
C ASN A 58 -9.78 1.74 -0.18
N PHE A 59 -10.93 1.40 -0.77
CA PHE A 59 -11.97 0.62 -0.12
C PHE A 59 -11.48 -0.76 0.30
N TYR A 60 -10.70 -1.41 -0.55
CA TYR A 60 -10.07 -2.70 -0.25
C TYR A 60 -9.06 -2.58 0.88
N ALA A 61 -8.21 -1.54 0.86
CA ALA A 61 -7.25 -1.28 1.93
C ALA A 61 -7.94 -1.06 3.28
N PHE A 62 -9.03 -0.29 3.32
CA PHE A 62 -9.83 -0.09 4.54
C PHE A 62 -10.55 -1.37 4.98
N SER A 63 -11.17 -2.10 4.05
CA SER A 63 -11.91 -3.34 4.36
C SER A 63 -10.98 -4.44 4.87
N ASN A 64 -9.73 -4.47 4.40
CA ASN A 64 -8.72 -5.46 4.80
C ASN A 64 -7.69 -4.86 5.76
N ALA A 65 -7.98 -3.74 6.42
CA ALA A 65 -7.04 -3.06 7.30
C ALA A 65 -6.55 -3.99 8.42
N ALA A 66 -7.43 -4.81 8.98
CA ALA A 66 -7.09 -5.80 10.01
C ALA A 66 -6.11 -6.88 9.51
N LEU A 67 -6.19 -7.29 8.24
CA LEU A 67 -5.27 -8.27 7.63
C LEU A 67 -3.92 -7.63 7.26
N LEU A 68 -3.91 -6.33 6.95
CA LEU A 68 -2.70 -5.59 6.56
C LEU A 68 -1.92 -5.06 7.77
N GLN A 69 -2.54 -4.97 8.95
CA GLN A 69 -1.87 -4.55 10.19
C GLN A 69 -0.94 -5.62 10.76
N ASP A 70 -1.21 -6.90 10.51
CA ASP A 70 -0.39 -8.03 10.97
C ASP A 70 0.94 -8.17 10.19
N LEU A 71 1.04 -7.54 9.01
CA LEU A 71 2.31 -7.40 8.28
C LEU A 71 3.30 -6.43 8.97
N GLY A 72 2.91 -5.85 10.12
CA GLY A 72 3.72 -4.97 10.96
C GLY A 72 4.58 -5.67 12.03
N GLY A 73 4.69 -6.99 11.98
CA GLY A 73 5.64 -7.74 12.81
C GLY A 73 7.05 -7.74 12.23
N ALA A 74 7.95 -7.03 12.92
CA ALA A 74 9.41 -7.01 12.78
C ALA A 74 10.04 -6.13 11.67
N ASP A 75 10.92 -5.25 12.14
CA ASP A 75 12.00 -4.56 11.44
C ASP A 75 11.77 -3.21 10.71
N THR A 76 12.09 -2.16 11.48
CA THR A 76 13.25 -1.28 11.21
C THR A 76 13.09 -0.19 10.14
N TYR A 77 12.54 0.96 10.56
CA TYR A 77 12.82 2.28 9.94
C TYR A 77 12.87 3.44 10.96
N LEU A 78 13.22 3.17 12.23
CA LEU A 78 13.58 4.20 13.23
C LEU A 78 14.88 3.85 13.95
N SER A 79 15.86 3.37 13.20
CA SER A 79 17.28 3.45 13.56
C SER A 79 17.95 4.29 12.48
N GLY A 80 18.32 5.53 12.80
CA GLY A 80 18.90 6.52 11.91
C GLY A 80 18.51 7.92 12.33
#